data_AF-A0A0E3M968-F1
#
_entry.id   AF-A0A0E3M968-F1
#
_cell.length_a   1.000
_cell.length_b   1.000
_cell.length_c   1.000
_cell.angle_alpha   90.00
_cell.angle_beta   90.00
_cell.angle_gamma   90.00
#
_symmetry.space_group_name_H-M   'P 1'
#
loop_
_entity.id
_entity.type
_entity.pdbx_description
1 polymer ?
#
loop_
_entity_poly.entity_id
_entity_poly.type
_entity_poly.pdbx_seq_one_letter_code
_entity_poly.pdbx_strand_id
1 'polypeptide(L)' 'MKIILSLIIIAACYHSFSYGVYLWKIEKEKLASFGVMLITFLGTVIPITAIYIIV' A
#
# COMPACT_ATOMS: atom_id res chain seq x y z
N MET A 1 -4.03 -20.45 3.77
CA MET A 1 -4.00 -19.26 4.67
C MET A 1 -3.23 -18.08 4.09
N LYS A 2 -2.09 -18.27 3.42
CA LYS A 2 -1.26 -17.21 2.81
C LYS A 2 -2.02 -16.22 1.92
N ILE A 3 -2.94 -16.73 1.09
CA ILE A 3 -3.78 -15.92 0.19
C ILE A 3 -4.72 -14.98 0.95
N ILE A 4 -5.39 -15.49 2.00
CA ILE A 4 -6.31 -14.69 2.83
C ILE A 4 -5.55 -13.56 3.55
N LEU A 5 -4.36 -13.88 4.11
CA LEU A 5 -3.49 -12.88 4.73
C LEU A 5 -3.03 -11.81 3.73
N SER A 6 -2.72 -12.21 2.49
CA SER A 6 -2.35 -11.27 1.42
C SER A 6 -3.50 -10.32 1.08
N LEU A 7 -4.73 -10.83 1.02
CA LEU A 7 -5.93 -10.01 0.77
C LEU A 7 -6.17 -9.00 1.91
N ILE A 8 -5.95 -9.40 3.17
CA ILE A 8 -6.07 -8.50 4.33
C ILE A 8 -5.04 -7.37 4.25
N ILE A 9 -3.80 -7.66 3.87
CA ILE A 9 -2.74 -6.65 3.70
C ILE A 9 -3.12 -5.66 2.60
N ILE A 10 -3.59 -6.15 1.45
CA ILE A 10 -4.03 -5.30 0.34
C ILE A 10 -5.18 -4.41 0.78
N ALA A 11 -6.17 -4.96 1.49
CA ALA A 11 -7.30 -4.19 2.00
C ALA A 11 -6.87 -3.12 3.02
N ALA A 12 -5.92 -3.43 3.91
CA ALA A 12 -5.39 -2.49 4.89
C ALA A 12 -4.64 -1.32 4.21
N CYS A 13 -3.90 -1.61 3.14
CA CYS A 13 -3.14 -0.60 2.40
C CYS A 13 -4.01 0.21 1.41
N TYR A 14 -5.21 -0.26 1.09
CA TYR A 14 -6.11 0.39 0.12
C TYR A 14 -6.48 1.84 0.48
N HIS A 15 -6.69 2.12 1.77
CA HIS A 15 -7.02 3.46 2.23
C HIS A 15 -5.86 4.44 1.99
N SER A 16 -4.64 4.04 2.33
CA SER A 16 -3.43 4.84 2.11
C SER A 16 -3.17 5.07 0.62
N PHE A 17 -3.43 4.07 -0.23
CA PHE A 17 -3.34 4.23 -1.68
C PHE A 17 -4.36 5.25 -2.20
N SER A 18 -5.62 5.13 -1.77
CA SER A 18 -6.70 6.05 -2.14
C SER A 18 -6.40 7.48 -1.68
N TYR A 19 -5.83 7.64 -0.49
CA TYR A 19 -5.37 8.94 0.02
C TYR A 19 -4.21 9.51 -0.81
N GLY A 20 -3.25 8.69 -1.22
CA GLY A 20 -2.19 9.09 -2.15
C GLY A 20 -2.77 9.62 -3.47
N VAL A 21 -3.77 8.94 -4.03
CA VAL A 21 -4.46 9.39 -5.26
C VAL A 21 -5.21 10.70 -5.05
N TYR A 22 -5.87 10.87 -3.90
CA TYR A 22 -6.53 12.12 -3.50
C TYR A 22 -5.54 13.28 -3.45
N LEU A 23 -4.40 13.10 -2.77
CA LEU A 23 -3.33 14.10 -2.69
C LEU A 23 -2.82 14.49 -4.08
N TRP A 24 -2.69 13.52 -5.00
CA TRP A 24 -2.21 13.79 -6.36
C TRP A 24 -3.19 14.62 -7.17
N LYS A 25 -4.48 14.24 -7.15
CA LYS A 25 -5.50 14.77 -8.06
C LYS A 25 -6.18 16.03 -7.53
N ILE A 26 -6.43 16.09 -6.22
CA ILE A 26 -7.25 17.14 -5.60
C ILE A 26 -6.36 18.19 -4.95
N GLU A 27 -5.49 17.78 -4.01
CA GLU A 27 -4.62 18.74 -3.31
C GLU A 27 -3.40 19.18 -4.15
N LYS A 28 -3.07 18.46 -5.22
CA LYS A 28 -1.91 18.71 -6.11
C LYS A 28 -0.54 18.65 -5.39
N GLU A 29 -0.51 18.08 -4.20
CA GLU A 29 0.69 17.85 -3.39
C GLU A 29 1.45 16.61 -3.89
N LYS A 30 2.14 16.76 -5.03
CA LYS A 30 2.79 15.63 -5.74
C LYS A 30 3.86 14.93 -4.91
N LEU A 31 4.63 15.67 -4.11
CA LEU A 31 5.68 15.11 -3.25
C LEU A 31 5.10 14.25 -2.14
N ALA A 32 4.10 14.76 -1.42
CA ALA A 32 3.40 14.03 -0.37
C ALA A 32 2.69 12.80 -0.95
N SER A 33 1.99 12.97 -2.06
CA SER A 33 1.34 11.87 -2.78
C SER A 33 2.32 10.76 -3.17
N PHE A 34 3.46 11.12 -3.77
CA PHE A 34 4.49 10.15 -4.15
C PHE A 34 5.02 9.39 -2.93
N GLY A 35 5.29 10.09 -1.82
CA GLY A 35 5.71 9.46 -0.56
C GLY A 35 4.68 8.47 -0.03
N VAL A 36 3.41 8.86 0.03
CA VAL A 36 2.31 7.99 0.48
C VAL A 36 2.17 6.77 -0.43
N MET A 37 2.19 6.96 -1.75
CA MET A 37 2.08 5.85 -2.71
C MET A 37 3.26 4.87 -2.60
N LEU A 38 4.48 5.38 -2.47
CA LEU A 38 5.69 4.55 -2.34
C LEU A 38 5.69 3.75 -1.04
N ILE A 39 5.35 4.39 0.09
CA ILE A 39 5.23 3.70 1.39
C ILE A 39 4.11 2.66 1.33
N THR A 40 2.97 2.98 0.71
CA THR A 40 1.86 2.03 0.58
C THR A 40 2.26 0.81 -0.27
N PHE A 41 3.01 1.03 -1.35
CA PHE A 41 3.54 -0.05 -2.18
C PHE A 41 4.50 -0.95 -1.39
N LEU A 42 5.48 -0.36 -0.70
CA LEU A 42 6.42 -1.12 0.14
C LEU A 42 5.71 -1.85 1.29
N GLY A 43 4.75 -1.19 1.95
CA GLY A 43 3.91 -1.73 3.01
C GLY A 43 2.96 -2.84 2.54
N THR A 44 2.79 -3.01 1.22
CA THR A 44 2.05 -4.14 0.64
C THR A 44 3.01 -5.25 0.22
N VAL A 45 4.06 -4.92 -0.55
CA VAL A 45 4.96 -5.90 -1.17
C VAL A 45 5.84 -6.61 -0.13
N ILE A 46 6.42 -5.90 0.84
CA ILE A 46 7.30 -6.48 1.85
C ILE A 46 6.57 -7.53 2.71
N PRO A 47 5.42 -7.24 3.34
CA PRO A 47 4.75 -8.24 4.15
C PRO A 47 4.16 -9.39 3.32
N ILE A 48 3.70 -9.15 2.09
CA ILE A 48 3.27 -10.24 1.20
C ILE A 48 4.45 -11.16 0.88
N THR A 49 5.59 -10.61 0.46
CA THR A 49 6.79 -11.42 0.17
C THR A 49 7.27 -12.20 1.40
N ALA A 50 7.25 -11.58 2.59
CA ALA A 50 7.54 -12.27 3.85
C ALA A 50 6.59 -13.46 4.11
N ILE A 51 5.29 -13.33 3.81
CA ILE A 51 4.30 -14.41 3.95
C ILE A 51 4.58 -15.60 3.01
N TYR A 52 5.20 -15.39 1.85
CA TYR A 52 5.47 -16.48 0.90
C TYR A 52 6.87 -17.08 1.05
N ILE A 53 7.83 -16.33 1.57
CA ILE A 53 9.23 -16.78 1.73
C ILE A 53 9.47 -17.38 3.12
N ILE A 54 8.89 -16.79 4.17
CA ILE A 54 9.20 -17.12 5.57
C ILE A 54 8.17 -18.07 6.17
N VAL A 55 6.88 -17.79 5.93
CA VAL A 55 5.75 -18.64 6.31
C VAL A 55 5.46 -19.60 5.16
#